data_AF-A0AA92UKZ1-F1
#
_entry.id   AF-A0AA92UKZ1-F1
#
_cell.length_a   1.000
_cell.length_b   1.000
_cell.length_c   1.000
_cell.angle_alpha   90.00
_cell.angle_beta   90.00
_cell.angle_gamma   90.00
#
_symmetry.space_group_name_H-M   'P 1'
#
loop_
_entity.id
_entity.type
_entity.pdbx_description
1 polymer ?
#
loop_
_entity_poly.entity_id
_entity_poly.type
_entity_poly.pdbx_seq_one_letter_code
_entity_poly.pdbx_strand_id
1 'polypeptide(L)'
;MFPGAKVKDVIKGILQIKEENSPYVGDLDIDKLKDLTIAYMEGKNFLDISELLPQSKGNDHLKNVRRFVLSVIPSVSYAIGIFSKLLKRKADDENVHIDGDILFLATIVKEGVISASMLRYKEKHFLMRVACHEEYLSLH
;
A
#
# COMPACT_ATOMS: atom_id res chain seq x y z
N MET A 1 -3.90 9.54 26.75
CA MET A 1 -3.34 8.29 27.31
C MET A 1 -4.47 7.27 27.24
N PHE A 2 -4.40 6.28 26.35
CA PHE A 2 -5.50 5.31 26.15
C PHE A 2 -5.33 4.16 27.15
N PRO A 3 -6.10 4.08 28.24
CA PRO A 3 -5.96 3.02 29.22
C PRO A 3 -6.73 1.79 28.73
N GLY A 4 -6.06 0.64 28.60
CA GLY A 4 -6.71 -0.65 28.34
C GLY A 4 -6.91 -1.05 26.87
N ALA A 5 -6.50 -0.22 25.91
CA ALA A 5 -6.49 -0.61 24.49
C ALA A 5 -5.36 -1.63 24.25
N LYS A 6 -5.67 -2.81 23.70
CA LYS A 6 -4.62 -3.74 23.27
C LYS A 6 -3.86 -3.05 22.14
N VAL A 7 -2.57 -3.34 21.97
CA VAL A 7 -1.72 -2.73 20.91
C VAL A 7 -2.40 -2.79 19.54
N LYS A 8 -3.14 -3.87 19.25
CA LYS A 8 -3.95 -4.04 18.04
C LYS A 8 -5.00 -2.92 17.85
N ASP A 9 -5.65 -2.46 18.93
CA ASP A 9 -6.74 -1.48 18.88
C ASP A 9 -6.17 -0.07 18.62
N VAL A 10 -4.99 0.21 19.18
CA VAL A 10 -4.22 1.43 18.90
C VAL A 10 -3.77 1.47 17.43
N ILE A 11 -3.24 0.35 16.92
CA ILE A 11 -2.82 0.23 15.52
C ILE A 11 -4.02 0.38 14.57
N LYS A 12 -5.15 -0.27 14.85
CA LYS A 12 -6.41 -0.09 14.08
C LYS A 12 -6.85 1.36 14.04
N GLY A 13 -6.75 2.07 15.16
CA GLY A 13 -7.05 3.50 15.26
C GLY A 13 -6.11 4.37 14.42
N ILE A 14 -4.80 4.11 14.46
CA ILE A 14 -3.79 4.82 13.65
C ILE A 14 -4.03 4.62 12.16
N LEU A 15 -4.42 3.41 11.75
CA LEU A 15 -4.73 3.06 10.36
C LEU A 15 -6.11 3.58 9.89
N GLN A 16 -6.86 4.27 10.76
CA GLN A 16 -8.23 4.76 10.52
C GLN A 16 -9.19 3.68 10.02
N ILE A 17 -8.97 2.44 10.44
CA ILE A 17 -9.83 1.33 10.06
C ILE A 17 -11.09 1.39 10.92
N LYS A 18 -12.18 1.92 10.37
CA LYS A 18 -13.50 1.83 10.98
C LYS A 18 -14.07 0.41 10.77
N GLU A 19 -14.44 -0.28 11.85
CA GLU A 19 -15.00 -1.65 11.78
C GLU A 19 -16.24 -1.73 10.88
N GLU A 20 -17.03 -0.65 10.81
CA GLU A 20 -18.24 -0.53 9.98
C GLU A 20 -17.98 -0.59 8.46
N ASN A 21 -16.74 -0.35 8.02
CA ASN A 21 -16.33 -0.48 6.62
C ASN A 21 -15.49 -1.74 6.33
N SER A 22 -15.34 -2.61 7.33
CA SER A 22 -14.32 -3.65 7.31
C SER A 22 -14.85 -5.02 7.71
N PRO A 23 -15.45 -5.77 6.77
CA PRO A 23 -15.58 -7.21 6.93
C PRO A 23 -14.22 -7.94 6.82
N TYR A 24 -13.11 -7.21 6.72
CA TYR A 24 -11.78 -7.74 6.40
C TYR A 24 -10.73 -7.52 7.49
N VAL A 25 -10.92 -6.60 8.44
CA VAL A 25 -9.93 -6.34 9.51
C VAL A 25 -10.20 -7.18 10.77
N GLY A 26 -11.18 -8.08 10.70
CA GLY A 26 -11.32 -9.17 11.67
C GLY A 26 -10.14 -10.16 11.59
N ASP A 27 -9.72 -10.54 10.38
CA ASP A 27 -8.82 -11.67 10.13
C ASP A 27 -7.73 -11.43 9.05
N LEU A 28 -7.51 -10.20 8.58
CA LEU A 28 -6.35 -9.93 7.70
C LEU A 28 -5.07 -10.00 8.52
N ASP A 29 -4.45 -11.18 8.46
CA ASP A 29 -3.07 -11.41 8.83
C ASP A 29 -2.16 -10.36 8.18
N ILE A 30 -1.22 -9.81 8.95
CA ILE A 30 -0.23 -8.83 8.49
C ILE A 30 0.53 -9.39 7.28
N ASP A 31 0.80 -10.69 7.27
CA ASP A 31 1.47 -11.34 6.14
C ASP A 31 0.64 -11.29 4.86
N LYS A 32 -0.68 -11.50 4.94
CA LYS A 32 -1.57 -11.36 3.77
C LYS A 32 -1.68 -9.91 3.30
N LEU A 33 -1.71 -8.96 4.24
CA LEU A 33 -1.72 -7.55 3.89
C LEU A 33 -0.46 -7.17 3.11
N LYS A 34 0.71 -7.62 3.60
CA LYS A 34 2.00 -7.46 2.92
C LYS A 34 1.95 -8.04 1.51
N ASP A 35 1.51 -9.29 1.36
CA ASP A 35 1.47 -9.96 0.06
C ASP A 35 0.54 -9.26 -0.94
N LEU A 36 -0.62 -8.79 -0.48
CA LEU A 36 -1.57 -8.02 -1.30
C LEU A 36 -1.00 -6.65 -1.70
N THR A 37 -0.33 -5.97 -0.77
CA THR A 37 0.32 -4.68 -1.08
C THR A 37 1.45 -4.86 -2.08
N ILE A 38 2.28 -5.91 -1.94
CA ILE A 38 3.33 -6.23 -2.90
C ILE A 38 2.73 -6.55 -4.27
N ALA A 39 1.74 -7.45 -4.34
CA ALA A 39 1.03 -7.75 -5.58
C ALA A 39 0.43 -6.50 -6.24
N TYR A 40 -0.09 -5.58 -5.45
CA TYR A 40 -0.59 -4.30 -5.94
C TYR A 40 0.52 -3.43 -6.53
N MET A 41 1.66 -3.34 -5.85
CA MET A 41 2.83 -2.57 -6.27
C MET A 41 3.54 -3.16 -7.48
N GLU A 42 3.51 -4.48 -7.66
CA GLU A 42 4.05 -5.22 -8.82
C GLU A 42 3.14 -5.14 -10.06
N GLY A 43 2.08 -4.33 -10.01
CA GLY A 43 1.22 -4.11 -11.17
C GLY A 43 0.25 -5.24 -11.48
N LYS A 44 0.11 -6.25 -10.62
CA LYS A 44 -0.86 -7.34 -10.82
C LYS A 44 -2.26 -6.79 -11.02
N ASN A 45 -3.02 -7.33 -11.96
CA ASN A 45 -4.34 -6.82 -12.27
C ASN A 45 -5.33 -7.13 -11.12
N PHE A 46 -6.54 -6.57 -11.18
CA PHE A 46 -7.51 -6.76 -10.09
C PHE A 46 -8.04 -8.20 -9.98
N LEU A 47 -8.02 -8.98 -11.06
CA LEU A 47 -8.39 -10.39 -11.01
C LEU A 47 -7.33 -11.16 -10.22
N ASP A 48 -6.06 -11.01 -10.55
CA ASP A 48 -4.94 -11.69 -9.88
C ASP A 48 -4.89 -11.32 -8.39
N ILE A 49 -5.09 -10.05 -8.04
CA ILE A 49 -5.14 -9.60 -6.64
C ILE A 49 -6.36 -10.21 -5.92
N SER A 50 -7.47 -10.38 -6.62
CA SER A 50 -8.65 -11.03 -6.03
C SER A 50 -8.40 -12.48 -5.65
N GLU A 51 -7.60 -13.21 -6.43
CA GLU A 51 -7.31 -14.62 -6.17
C GLU A 51 -6.51 -14.81 -4.88
N LEU A 52 -5.72 -13.81 -4.48
CA LEU A 52 -4.99 -13.78 -3.22
C LEU A 52 -5.90 -13.53 -2.00
N LEU A 53 -7.16 -13.11 -2.20
CA LEU A 53 -8.09 -12.85 -1.11
C LEU A 53 -8.81 -14.13 -0.65
N PRO A 54 -8.87 -14.41 0.67
CA PRO A 54 -9.41 -15.65 1.21
C PRO A 54 -10.92 -15.88 0.98
N GLN A 55 -11.65 -14.88 0.48
CA GLN A 55 -13.10 -14.96 0.19
C GLN A 55 -13.42 -14.76 -1.30
N SER A 56 -12.52 -15.17 -2.18
CA SER A 56 -12.74 -15.11 -3.62
C SER A 56 -13.63 -16.25 -4.14
N LYS A 57 -14.83 -16.47 -3.56
CA LYS A 57 -15.88 -17.28 -4.22
C LYS A 57 -17.14 -16.47 -4.60
N GLY A 58 -17.47 -16.41 -5.90
CA GLY A 58 -18.67 -15.76 -6.46
C GLY A 58 -18.53 -14.28 -6.86
N ASN A 59 -19.65 -13.61 -7.16
CA ASN A 59 -19.71 -12.25 -7.72
C ASN A 59 -19.13 -11.10 -6.85
N ASP A 60 -18.60 -11.37 -5.65
CA ASP A 60 -18.08 -10.35 -4.74
C ASP A 60 -16.56 -10.07 -4.88
N HIS A 61 -15.85 -10.76 -5.79
CA HIS A 61 -14.41 -10.57 -6.07
C HIS A 61 -14.02 -9.11 -6.28
N LEU A 62 -14.68 -8.44 -7.23
CA LEU A 62 -14.36 -7.08 -7.62
C LEU A 62 -14.67 -6.07 -6.51
N LYS A 63 -15.68 -6.34 -5.67
CA LYS A 63 -15.99 -5.47 -4.53
C LYS A 63 -14.89 -5.51 -3.48
N ASN A 64 -14.35 -6.70 -3.22
CA ASN A 64 -13.31 -6.89 -2.21
C ASN A 64 -11.99 -6.25 -2.64
N VAL A 65 -11.56 -6.47 -3.88
CA VAL A 65 -10.37 -5.80 -4.43
C VAL A 65 -10.55 -4.30 -4.50
N ARG A 66 -11.73 -3.83 -4.93
CA ARG A 66 -12.02 -2.39 -4.95
C ARG A 66 -11.94 -1.78 -3.55
N ARG A 67 -12.46 -2.46 -2.51
CA ARG A 67 -12.33 -2.01 -1.12
C ARG A 67 -10.86 -2.00 -0.67
N PHE A 68 -10.09 -3.04 -1.00
CA PHE A 68 -8.66 -3.07 -0.72
C PHE A 68 -7.94 -1.86 -1.33
N VAL A 69 -8.15 -1.61 -2.62
CA VAL A 69 -7.50 -0.49 -3.33
C VAL A 69 -7.97 0.88 -2.83
N LEU A 70 -9.27 1.06 -2.57
CA LEU A 70 -9.82 2.38 -2.21
C LEU A 70 -9.72 2.71 -0.72
N SER A 71 -9.56 1.72 0.15
CA SER A 71 -9.54 1.94 1.60
C SER A 71 -8.23 1.48 2.24
N VAL A 72 -7.74 0.29 1.89
CA VAL A 72 -6.56 -0.28 2.57
C VAL A 72 -5.26 0.32 2.04
N ILE A 73 -5.08 0.44 0.72
CA ILE A 73 -3.87 1.04 0.13
C ILE A 73 -3.63 2.48 0.64
N PRO A 74 -4.63 3.38 0.70
CA PRO A 74 -4.45 4.70 1.32
C PRO A 74 -4.00 4.64 2.78
N SER A 75 -4.57 3.76 3.60
CA SER A 75 -4.17 3.60 5.00
C SER A 75 -2.73 3.07 5.14
N VAL A 76 -2.35 2.09 4.32
CA VAL A 76 -0.98 1.54 4.30
C VAL A 76 0.02 2.61 3.86
N SER A 77 -0.28 3.32 2.76
CA SER A 77 0.54 4.43 2.27
C SER A 77 0.70 5.51 3.34
N TYR A 78 -0.37 5.86 4.06
CA TYR A 78 -0.32 6.86 5.12
C TYR A 78 0.62 6.43 6.27
N ALA A 79 0.50 5.19 6.74
CA ALA A 79 1.36 4.65 7.78
C ALA A 79 2.84 4.65 7.37
N ILE A 80 3.12 4.23 6.14
CA ILE A 80 4.45 4.28 5.54
C ILE A 80 4.95 5.72 5.46
N GLY A 81 4.09 6.68 5.08
CA GLY A 81 4.46 8.09 5.00
C GLY A 81 4.85 8.71 6.35
N ILE A 82 4.21 8.28 7.44
CA ILE A 82 4.65 8.66 8.79
C ILE A 82 6.05 8.10 9.05
N PHE A 83 6.26 6.81 8.76
CA PHE A 83 7.55 6.15 8.97
C PHE A 83 8.69 6.80 8.15
N SER A 84 8.48 7.04 6.86
CA SER A 84 9.46 7.72 5.99
C SER A 84 9.82 9.12 6.51
N LYS A 85 8.86 9.88 7.06
CA LYS A 85 9.14 11.19 7.67
C LYS A 85 9.99 11.09 8.94
N LEU A 86 9.73 10.09 9.78
CA LEU A 86 10.52 9.85 10.98
C LEU A 86 11.95 9.42 10.63
N LEU A 87 12.10 8.53 9.64
CA LEU A 87 13.40 8.11 9.13
C LEU A 87 14.17 9.30 8.56
N LYS A 88 13.52 10.11 7.72
CA LYS A 88 14.14 11.33 7.16
C LYS A 88 14.67 12.24 8.25
N ARG A 89 13.84 12.54 9.26
CA ARG A 89 14.26 13.39 10.38
C ARG A 89 15.50 12.85 11.08
N LYS A 90 15.52 11.55 11.38
CA LYS A 90 16.68 10.92 12.03
C LYS A 90 17.93 10.97 11.16
N ALA A 91 17.80 10.73 9.85
CA ALA A 91 18.94 10.81 8.95
C ALA A 91 19.44 12.25 8.76
N ASP A 92 18.55 13.24 8.74
CA ASP A 92 18.92 14.65 8.73
C ASP A 92 19.72 14.99 10.01
N ASP A 93 19.29 14.49 11.18
CA ASP A 93 20.00 14.67 12.46
C ASP A 93 21.40 14.00 12.47
N GLU A 94 21.52 12.84 11.82
CA GLU A 94 22.77 12.07 11.72
C GLU A 94 23.62 12.40 10.48
N ASN A 95 23.17 13.35 9.65
CA ASN A 95 23.77 13.72 8.36
C ASN A 95 24.00 12.52 7.41
N VAL A 96 23.04 11.61 7.37
CA VAL A 96 23.03 10.39 6.56
C VAL A 96 22.17 10.60 5.31
N HIS A 97 22.66 10.16 4.16
CA HIS A 97 21.87 10.17 2.92
C HIS A 97 20.84 9.04 2.91
N ILE A 98 19.58 9.36 2.57
CA ILE A 98 18.50 8.40 2.36
C ILE A 98 18.17 8.33 0.86
N ASP A 99 18.01 7.10 0.36
CA ASP A 99 17.57 6.82 -1.00
C ASP A 99 16.20 7.46 -1.32
N GLY A 100 16.05 7.98 -2.54
CA GLY A 100 14.81 8.58 -3.01
C GLY A 100 13.60 7.66 -2.89
N ASP A 101 13.76 6.36 -3.12
CA ASP A 101 12.66 5.40 -3.04
C ASP A 101 12.13 5.28 -1.60
N ILE A 102 12.98 5.42 -0.59
CA ILE A 102 12.57 5.44 0.83
C ILE A 102 11.79 6.73 1.15
N LEU A 103 12.25 7.86 0.59
CA LEU A 103 11.59 9.15 0.78
C LEU A 103 10.21 9.21 0.11
N PHE A 104 10.07 8.58 -1.07
CA PHE A 104 8.83 8.54 -1.84
C PHE A 104 8.02 7.26 -1.61
N LEU A 105 8.41 6.40 -0.66
CA LEU A 105 7.84 5.07 -0.47
C LEU A 105 6.32 5.09 -0.30
N ALA A 106 5.80 6.06 0.45
CA ALA A 106 4.36 6.24 0.62
C ALA A 106 3.63 6.48 -0.71
N THR A 107 4.20 7.31 -1.58
CA THR A 107 3.64 7.62 -2.90
C THR A 107 3.80 6.43 -3.83
N ILE A 108 4.96 5.78 -3.82
CA ILE A 108 5.23 4.54 -4.58
C ILE A 108 4.16 3.48 -4.28
N VAL A 109 3.88 3.24 -2.99
CA VAL A 109 2.84 2.30 -2.52
C VAL A 109 1.45 2.74 -2.96
N LYS A 110 1.11 4.03 -2.77
CA LYS A 110 -0.21 4.56 -3.14
C LYS A 110 -0.49 4.42 -4.63
N GLU A 111 0.51 4.70 -5.46
CA GLU A 111 0.39 4.72 -6.91
C GLU A 111 0.56 3.33 -7.53
N GLY A 112 1.00 2.34 -6.75
CA GLY A 112 1.15 0.95 -7.15
C GLY A 112 2.33 0.72 -8.10
N VAL A 113 3.46 1.40 -7.84
CA VAL A 113 4.71 1.27 -8.61
C VAL A 113 5.81 0.71 -7.73
N ILE A 114 6.96 0.32 -8.31
CA ILE A 114 8.07 -0.32 -7.57
C ILE A 114 9.25 0.60 -7.25
N SER A 115 9.33 1.78 -7.86
CA SER A 115 10.43 2.73 -7.63
C SER A 115 10.02 4.17 -7.92
N ALA A 116 10.82 5.14 -7.46
CA ALA A 116 10.63 6.55 -7.78
C ALA A 116 10.91 6.86 -9.25
N SER A 117 11.77 6.09 -9.92
CA SER A 117 11.97 6.22 -11.37
C SER A 117 10.71 5.83 -12.14
N MET A 118 10.06 4.74 -11.75
CA MET A 118 8.80 4.30 -12.33
C MET A 118 7.65 5.26 -12.02
N LEU A 119 7.60 5.78 -10.79
CA LEU A 119 6.63 6.83 -10.43
C LEU A 119 6.72 8.04 -11.36
N ARG A 120 7.94 8.55 -11.58
CA ARG A 120 8.18 9.67 -12.50
C ARG A 120 7.80 9.32 -13.94
N TYR A 121 8.06 8.09 -14.38
CA TYR A 121 7.63 7.61 -15.70
C TYR A 121 6.11 7.64 -15.83
N LYS A 122 5.40 7.06 -14.85
CA LYS A 122 3.94 7.02 -14.80
C LYS A 122 3.32 8.42 -14.91
N GLU A 123 3.83 9.37 -14.13
CA GLU A 123 3.36 10.76 -14.11
C GLU A 123 3.59 11.47 -15.44
N LYS A 124 4.76 11.27 -16.05
CA LYS A 124 5.12 11.89 -17.33
C LYS A 124 4.28 11.37 -18.50
N HIS A 125 3.92 10.08 -18.47
CA HIS A 125 3.21 9.40 -19.55
C HIS A 125 1.70 9.24 -19.27
N PHE A 126 1.20 9.72 -18.12
CA PHE A 126 -0.20 9.62 -17.69
C PHE A 126 -0.74 8.19 -17.70
N LEU A 127 0.10 7.23 -17.33
CA LEU A 127 -0.23 5.81 -17.41
C LEU A 127 -1.02 5.34 -16.19
N MET A 128 -1.99 4.46 -16.45
CA MET A 128 -2.61 3.66 -15.41
C MET A 128 -1.61 2.64 -14.87
N ARG A 129 -1.77 2.23 -13.61
CA ARG A 129 -0.82 1.37 -12.89
C ARG A 129 -0.35 0.16 -13.71
N VAL A 130 -1.27 -0.68 -14.21
CA VAL A 130 -0.91 -1.92 -14.92
C VAL A 130 -0.17 -1.61 -16.22
N ALA A 131 -0.69 -0.69 -17.04
CA ALA A 131 -0.03 -0.26 -18.28
C ALA A 131 1.37 0.33 -18.03
N CYS A 132 1.55 1.07 -16.93
CA CYS A 132 2.86 1.59 -16.53
C CYS A 132 3.86 0.46 -16.24
N HIS A 133 3.41 -0.65 -15.63
CA HIS A 133 4.26 -1.82 -15.39
C HIS A 133 4.69 -2.49 -16.68
N GLU A 134 3.73 -2.77 -17.56
CA GLU A 134 3.99 -3.40 -18.85
C GLU A 134 4.97 -2.56 -19.68
N GLU A 135 4.76 -1.24 -19.75
CA GLU A 135 5.59 -0.35 -20.56
C GLU A 135 6.98 -0.14 -19.94
N TYR A 136 7.06 0.21 -18.65
CA TYR A 136 8.33 0.54 -18.00
C TYR A 136 9.29 -0.65 -17.92
N LEU A 137 8.78 -1.84 -17.62
CA LEU A 137 9.56 -3.09 -17.54
C LEU A 137 9.96 -3.62 -18.92
N SER A 138 9.28 -3.20 -19.99
CA SER A 138 9.72 -3.55 -21.35
C SER A 138 10.94 -2.73 -21.82
N LEU A 139 11.20 -1.60 -21.16
CA LEU A 139 12.25 -0.65 -21.51
C LEU A 139 13.55 -0.85 -20.71
N HIS A 140 13.54 -1.68 -19.65
CA HIS A 140 14.65 -1.88 -18.71
C HIS A 140 14.83 -3.36 -18.40
#